data_AF-A0A8J7RHL5-F1
#
_entry.id   AF-A0A8J7RHL5-F1
#
_cell.length_a   1.000
_cell.length_b   1.000
_cell.length_c   1.000
_cell.angle_alpha   90.00
_cell.angle_beta   90.00
_cell.angle_gamma   90.00
#
_symmetry.space_group_name_H-M   'P 1'
#
loop_
_entity.id
_entity.type
_entity.pdbx_description
1 polymer ?
#
loop_
_entity_poly.entity_id
_entity_poly.type
_entity_poly.pdbx_seq_one_letter_code
_entity_poly.pdbx_strand_id
1 'polypeptide(L)'
;MVIKTLQVDVMKDTEALLDRYGGMPLRLFEDELVRMGFVQQGGDPAKVAMEHAGQGLYLELSLDEEGALHSYTLVPLGELRRKQERFRW
;
A
#
# COMPACT_ATOMS: atom_id res chain seq x y z
N MET A 1 3.53 -23.23 -6.61
CA MET A 1 2.22 -22.67 -6.25
C MET A 1 2.22 -21.91 -4.90
N VAL A 2 3.38 -21.71 -4.25
CA VAL A 2 3.45 -21.13 -2.88
C VAL A 2 3.49 -19.59 -2.87
N ILE A 3 4.10 -18.98 -3.89
CA ILE A 3 4.30 -17.51 -3.94
C ILE A 3 2.97 -16.75 -4.03
N LYS A 4 1.96 -17.29 -4.73
CA LYS A 4 0.64 -16.66 -4.83
C LYS A 4 -0.14 -16.68 -3.52
N THR A 5 0.00 -17.74 -2.72
CA THR A 5 -0.68 -17.83 -1.43
C THR A 5 -0.12 -16.80 -0.46
N LEU A 6 1.21 -16.70 -0.38
CA LEU A 6 1.88 -15.72 0.49
C LEU A 6 1.57 -14.27 0.10
N GLN A 7 1.52 -13.96 -1.20
CA GLN A 7 1.11 -12.64 -1.67
C GLN A 7 -0.32 -12.28 -1.22
N VAL A 8 -1.26 -13.22 -1.33
CA VAL A 8 -2.65 -13.02 -0.90
C VAL A 8 -2.75 -12.84 0.62
N ASP A 9 -1.95 -13.58 1.38
CA ASP A 9 -1.95 -13.46 2.85
C ASP A 9 -1.40 -12.09 3.27
N VAL A 10 -0.28 -11.63 2.69
CA VAL A 10 0.24 -10.27 2.93
C VAL A 10 -0.79 -9.21 2.54
N MET A 11 -1.52 -9.39 1.44
CA MET A 11 -2.57 -8.45 1.06
C MET A 11 -3.68 -8.36 2.12
N LYS A 12 -4.19 -9.50 2.59
CA LYS A 12 -5.23 -9.54 3.63
C LYS A 12 -4.77 -8.92 4.93
N ASP A 13 -3.55 -9.22 5.36
CA ASP A 13 -2.99 -8.65 6.58
C ASP A 13 -2.83 -7.13 6.45
N THR A 14 -2.46 -6.64 5.26
CA THR A 14 -2.32 -5.21 4.97
C THR A 14 -3.69 -4.53 4.97
N GLU A 15 -4.69 -5.12 4.33
CA GLU A 15 -6.07 -4.61 4.34
C GLU A 15 -6.63 -4.56 5.75
N ALA A 16 -6.45 -5.61 6.55
CA ALA A 16 -6.88 -5.65 7.95
C ALA A 16 -6.20 -4.58 8.81
N LEU A 17 -4.92 -4.32 8.57
CA LEU A 17 -4.19 -3.22 9.22
C LEU A 17 -4.81 -1.87 8.86
N LEU A 18 -4.98 -1.60 7.57
CA LEU A 18 -5.49 -0.32 7.07
C LEU A 18 -6.95 -0.08 7.47
N ASP A 19 -7.78 -1.12 7.52
CA ASP A 19 -9.17 -1.03 8.00
C ASP A 19 -9.22 -0.71 9.50
N ARG A 20 -8.28 -1.23 10.30
CA ARG A 20 -8.16 -0.90 11.73
C ARG A 20 -7.73 0.55 11.96
N TYR A 21 -6.84 1.07 11.12
CA TYR A 21 -6.27 2.41 11.24
C TYR A 21 -6.91 3.44 10.30
N GLY A 22 -8.02 3.11 9.64
CA GLY A 22 -8.77 4.03 8.78
C GLY A 22 -9.14 5.31 9.53
N GLY A 23 -8.85 6.46 8.93
CA GLY A 23 -9.06 7.78 9.57
C GLY A 23 -8.05 8.11 10.68
N MET A 24 -7.00 7.31 10.87
CA MET A 24 -5.94 7.61 11.84
C MET A 24 -4.66 8.13 11.15
N PRO A 25 -3.83 8.94 11.84
CA PRO A 25 -2.55 9.42 11.31
C PRO A 25 -1.58 8.30 10.93
N LEU A 26 -0.92 8.43 9.77
CA LEU A 26 0.04 7.44 9.25
C LEU A 26 1.11 7.02 10.27
N ARG A 27 1.65 7.99 11.02
CA ARG A 27 2.67 7.77 12.05
C ARG A 27 2.33 6.71 13.11
N LEU A 28 1.05 6.33 13.24
CA LEU A 28 0.62 5.31 14.19
C LEU A 28 0.83 3.88 13.70
N PHE A 29 0.89 3.67 12.38
CA PHE A 29 0.94 2.32 11.78
C PHE A 29 2.00 2.17 10.67
N GLU A 30 2.71 3.24 10.31
CA GLU A 30 3.82 3.20 9.34
C GLU A 30 4.89 2.16 9.70
N ASP A 31 5.27 2.09 10.97
CA ASP A 31 6.22 1.08 11.46
C ASP A 31 5.73 -0.36 11.25
N GLU A 32 4.42 -0.59 11.32
CA GLU A 32 3.83 -1.91 11.06
C GLU A 32 3.96 -2.27 9.58
N LEU A 33 3.70 -1.33 8.66
CA LEU A 33 3.91 -1.52 7.22
C LEU A 33 5.37 -1.83 6.89
N VAL A 34 6.31 -1.12 7.52
CA VAL A 34 7.75 -1.40 7.36
C VAL A 34 8.11 -2.79 7.87
N ARG A 35 7.58 -3.22 9.03
CA ARG A 35 7.78 -4.58 9.56
C ARG A 35 7.19 -5.66 8.68
N MET A 36 6.10 -5.36 7.96
CA MET A 36 5.51 -6.25 6.97
C MET A 36 6.31 -6.33 5.67
N GLY A 37 7.37 -5.54 5.52
CA GLY A 37 8.27 -5.57 4.36
C GLY A 37 7.95 -4.55 3.27
N PHE A 38 7.04 -3.60 3.54
CA PHE A 38 6.83 -2.45 2.66
C PHE A 38 7.97 -1.43 2.82
N VAL A 39 8.42 -0.90 1.69
CA VAL A 39 9.45 0.13 1.61
C VAL A 39 8.88 1.33 0.89
N GLN A 40 8.90 2.49 1.55
CA GLN A 40 8.44 3.75 0.97
C GLN A 40 9.27 4.14 -0.25
N GLN A 41 8.60 4.52 -1.35
CA GLN A 41 9.24 4.86 -2.63
C GLN A 41 9.26 6.36 -2.94
N GLY A 42 8.49 7.20 -2.24
CA GLY A 42 8.47 8.64 -2.53
C GLY A 42 7.57 9.50 -1.63
N GLY A 43 7.77 10.82 -1.72
CA GLY A 43 7.37 11.83 -0.73
C GLY A 43 6.42 12.91 -1.25
N ASP A 44 5.21 12.51 -1.62
CA ASP A 44 4.07 13.42 -1.64
C ASP A 44 3.48 13.48 -0.22
N PRO A 45 3.32 14.66 0.41
CA PRO A 45 2.73 14.75 1.73
C PRO A 45 1.26 14.31 1.79
N ALA A 46 0.54 14.34 0.66
CA ALA A 46 -0.83 13.85 0.54
C ALA A 46 -0.91 12.38 0.13
N LYS A 47 0.20 11.79 -0.33
CA LYS A 47 0.25 10.41 -0.81
C LYS A 47 1.53 9.68 -0.46
N VAL A 48 1.39 8.54 0.23
CA VAL A 48 2.52 7.68 0.56
C VAL A 48 2.46 6.42 -0.29
N ALA A 49 3.43 6.30 -1.18
CA ALA A 49 3.62 5.11 -2.01
C ALA A 49 4.67 4.19 -1.39
N MET A 50 4.34 2.91 -1.28
CA MET A 50 5.20 1.87 -0.72
C MET A 50 5.17 0.61 -1.59
N GLU A 51 6.27 -0.13 -1.58
CA GLU A 51 6.38 -1.39 -2.32
C GLU A 51 6.86 -2.53 -1.43
N HIS A 52 6.28 -3.71 -1.61
CA HIS A 52 6.78 -4.94 -1.03
C HIS A 52 7.47 -5.76 -2.13
N ALA A 53 8.78 -5.57 -2.31
CA ALA A 53 9.57 -6.22 -3.38
C ALA A 53 9.48 -7.76 -3.34
N GLY A 54 9.50 -8.36 -2.14
CA GLY A 54 9.41 -9.82 -1.96
C GLY A 54 8.09 -10.45 -2.42
N GLN A 55 6.97 -9.71 -2.39
CA GLN A 55 5.66 -10.17 -2.85
C GLN A 55 5.20 -9.47 -4.13
N GLY A 56 5.98 -8.54 -4.68
CA GLY A 56 5.62 -7.76 -5.85
C GLY A 56 4.31 -6.97 -5.67
N LEU A 57 4.12 -6.34 -4.51
CA LEU A 57 2.93 -5.53 -4.19
C LEU A 57 3.28 -4.04 -4.20
N TYR A 58 2.30 -3.24 -4.62
CA TYR A 58 2.30 -1.79 -4.52
C TYR A 58 1.15 -1.36 -3.61
N LEU A 59 1.48 -0.50 -2.65
CA LEU A 59 0.55 0.12 -1.73
C LEU A 59 0.64 1.64 -1.92
N GLU A 60 -0.49 2.28 -2.17
CA GLU A 60 -0.61 3.74 -2.15
C GLU A 60 -1.63 4.13 -1.09
N LEU A 61 -1.21 4.98 -0.16
CA LEU A 61 -2.04 5.57 0.86
C LEU A 61 -2.33 7.02 0.47
N SER A 62 -3.59 7.40 0.45
CA SER A 62 -4.00 8.80 0.32
C SER A 62 -4.34 9.33 1.70
N LEU A 63 -3.69 10.43 2.08
CA LEU A 63 -3.88 11.10 3.35
C LEU A 63 -4.77 12.33 3.17
N ASP A 64 -5.54 12.67 4.19
CA ASP A 64 -6.26 13.95 4.24
C ASP A 64 -5.33 15.10 4.67
N GLU A 65 -5.90 16.31 4.82
CA GLU A 65 -5.17 17.51 5.22
C GLU A 65 -4.57 17.41 6.64
N GLU A 66 -5.07 16.50 7.48
CA GLU A 66 -4.56 16.23 8.83
C GLU A 66 -3.50 15.11 8.85
N GLY A 67 -3.21 14.51 7.68
CA GLY A 67 -2.28 13.39 7.55
C GLY A 67 -2.89 12.05 7.99
N ALA A 68 -4.21 11.96 8.11
CA ALA A 68 -4.93 10.74 8.44
C ALA A 68 -5.25 9.92 7.19
N LEU A 69 -5.30 8.60 7.33
CA LEU A 69 -5.59 7.68 6.24
C LEU A 69 -7.01 7.90 5.71
N HIS A 70 -7.14 8.48 4.52
CA HIS A 70 -8.41 8.73 3.86
C HIS A 70 -8.82 7.57 2.94
N SER A 71 -7.89 7.07 2.13
CA SER A 71 -8.13 5.89 1.28
C SER A 71 -6.81 5.17 0.95
N TYR A 72 -6.91 3.96 0.42
CA TYR A 72 -5.74 3.20 -0.01
C TYR A 72 -5.98 2.45 -1.32
N THR A 73 -4.90 2.11 -2.01
CA THR A 73 -4.87 1.18 -3.14
C THR A 73 -3.78 0.15 -2.89
N LEU A 74 -4.16 -1.12 -2.80
CA LEU A 74 -3.24 -2.25 -2.68
C LEU A 74 -3.40 -3.17 -3.89
N VAL A 75 -2.36 -3.28 -4.71
CA VAL A 75 -2.41 -4.07 -5.95
C VAL A 75 -1.08 -4.79 -6.22
N PRO A 76 -1.08 -5.92 -6.95
CA PRO A 76 0.14 -6.46 -7.52
C PRO A 76 0.81 -5.45 -8.46
N LEU A 77 2.15 -5.36 -8.45
CA LEU A 77 2.93 -4.48 -9.33
C LEU A 77 2.61 -4.73 -10.82
N GLY A 78 2.35 -5.99 -11.20
CA GLY A 78 1.95 -6.36 -12.56
C GLY A 78 0.57 -5.85 -12.99
N GLU A 79 -0.28 -5.42 -12.05
CA GLU A 79 -1.58 -4.80 -12.33
C GLU A 79 -1.49 -3.28 -12.37
N LEU A 80 -0.60 -2.67 -11.57
CA LEU A 80 -0.32 -1.23 -11.61
C LEU A 80 0.08 -0.78 -13.01
N ARG A 81 0.97 -1.53 -13.67
CA ARG A 81 1.43 -1.26 -15.04
C ARG A 81 0.29 -1.26 -16.06
N ARG A 82 -0.68 -2.16 -15.90
CA ARG A 82 -1.87 -2.23 -16.78
C ARG A 82 -2.83 -1.07 -16.57
N LYS A 83 -2.97 -0.57 -15.33
CA LYS A 83 -3.77 0.64 -15.04
C LYS A 83 -3.11 1.89 -15.62
N GLN A 84 -1.80 2.07 -15.48
CA GLN A 84 -1.09 3.24 -16.03
C GLN A 84 -1.05 3.26 -17.56
N GLU A 85 -0.93 2.10 -18.23
CA GLU A 85 -0.96 2.01 -19.69
C GLU A 85 -2.33 2.40 -20.28
N ARG A 86 -3.44 2.14 -19.56
CA ARG A 86 -4.79 2.45 -20.02
C ARG A 86 -5.13 3.95 -20.06
N PHE A 87 -4.39 4.79 -19.33
CA PHE A 87 -4.63 6.25 -19.29
C PHE A 87 -3.62 7.06 -20.12
N ARG A 88 -2.74 6.40 -20.90
CA ARG A 88 -1.94 7.06 -21.94
C ARG A 88 -2.80 7.21 -23.20
N TRP A 89 -3.56 8.30 -23.30
CA TRP A 89 -4.19 8.77 -24.53
C TRP A 89 -3.51 10.07 -24.97
#